data_AF-A0A182CXU2-F1
#
_entry.id   AF-A0A182CXU2-F1
#
_cell.length_a   1.000
_cell.length_b   1.000
_cell.length_c   1.000
_cell.angle_alpha   90.00
_cell.angle_beta   90.00
_cell.angle_gamma   90.00
#
_symmetry.space_group_name_H-M   'P 1'
#
loop_
_entity.id
_entity.type
_entity.pdbx_description
1 polymer ?
#
loop_
_entity_poly.entity_id
_entity_poly.type
_entity_poly.pdbx_seq_one_letter_code
_entity_poly.pdbx_strand_id
1 'polypeptide(L)' 'MWVRFSDGTEGVRPFADILAEGGPMVEPLRDPTFFNRAFVEMGVPAWPNGFDIDAIALHEEMAAAGLLTPAAAE' A
#
# COMPACT_ATOMS: atom_id res chain seq x y z
N MET A 1 3.89 4.19 -2.78
CA MET A 1 2.81 4.68 -1.89
C MET A 1 3.40 4.88 -0.51
N TRP A 2 3.24 6.05 0.11
CA TRP A 2 3.63 6.23 1.52
C TRP A 2 2.52 5.71 2.42
N VAL A 3 2.89 4.96 3.46
CA VAL A 3 1.98 4.38 4.44
C VAL A 3 2.51 4.65 5.84
N ARG A 4 1.59 4.85 6.79
CA ARG A 4 1.86 4.97 8.23
C ARG A 4 0.95 4.00 8.97
N PHE A 5 1.55 3.16 9.81
CA PHE A 5 0.88 2.13 10.58
C PHE A 5 0.54 2.61 11.99
N SER A 6 -0.37 1.91 12.66
CA SER A 6 -0.81 2.25 14.02
C SER A 6 0.23 1.98 15.11
N ASP A 7 1.28 1.21 14.80
CA ASP A 7 2.41 0.97 15.69
C ASP A 7 3.45 2.11 15.66
N GLY A 8 3.19 3.17 14.89
CA GLY A 8 4.07 4.33 14.76
C GLY A 8 5.20 4.13 13.77
N THR A 9 5.16 3.11 12.91
CA THR A 9 6.08 2.99 11.78
C THR A 9 5.52 3.57 10.50
N GLU A 10 6.38 4.03 9.60
CA GLU A 10 6.00 4.52 8.28
C GLU A 10 7.05 4.14 7.22
N GLY A 11 6.64 4.18 5.95
CA GLY A 11 7.54 3.89 4.84
C GLY A 11 6.89 4.05 3.48
N VAL A 12 7.70 3.89 2.43
CA VAL A 12 7.23 3.92 1.04
C VAL A 12 7.18 2.49 0.49
N ARG A 13 5.98 1.97 0.20
CA ARG A 13 5.77 0.71 -0.53
C ARG A 13 5.95 0.96 -2.04
N PRO A 14 6.98 0.37 -2.69
CA PRO A 14 7.02 0.29 -4.16
C PRO A 14 5.82 -0.51 -4.66
N PHE A 15 5.40 -0.36 -5.91
CA PHE A 15 4.25 -1.11 -6.45
C PHE A 15 4.60 -1.93 -7.69
N ALA A 16 5.89 -1.97 -8.05
CA ALA A 16 6.35 -2.55 -9.30
C ALA A 16 6.08 -4.06 -9.40
N ASP A 17 6.13 -4.77 -8.28
CA ASP A 17 5.81 -6.19 -8.13
C ASP A 17 4.32 -6.47 -8.36
N ILE A 18 3.42 -5.75 -7.67
CA ILE A 18 1.98 -5.87 -7.85
C ILE A 18 1.61 -5.58 -9.30
N LEU A 19 2.15 -4.50 -9.86
CA LEU A 19 1.93 -4.15 -11.27
C LEU A 19 2.55 -5.17 -12.25
N ALA A 20 3.55 -5.95 -11.85
CA ALA A 20 4.12 -7.01 -12.68
C ALA A 20 3.28 -8.28 -12.67
N GLU A 21 2.63 -8.62 -11.55
CA GLU A 21 1.68 -9.74 -11.47
C GLU A 21 0.47 -9.52 -12.39
N GLY A 22 -0.06 -8.29 -12.41
CA GLY A 22 -1.19 -7.91 -13.26
C GLY A 22 -2.52 -8.56 -12.86
N GLY A 23 -3.49 -8.52 -13.77
CA GLY A 23 -4.83 -9.09 -13.59
C GLY A 23 -5.92 -8.01 -13.52
N PRO A 24 -7.20 -8.37 -13.73
CA PRO A 24 -8.26 -7.39 -13.99
C PRO A 24 -8.41 -6.28 -12.93
N MET A 25 -8.05 -6.58 -11.67
CA MET A 25 -8.12 -5.62 -10.55
C MET A 25 -6.86 -4.74 -10.44
N VAL A 26 -5.72 -5.20 -10.95
CA VAL A 26 -4.44 -4.49 -10.94
C VAL A 26 -4.32 -3.56 -12.15
N GLU A 27 -4.91 -3.93 -13.29
CA GLU A 27 -4.83 -3.16 -14.54
C GLU A 27 -5.17 -1.67 -14.37
N PRO A 28 -6.26 -1.29 -13.65
CA PRO A 28 -6.57 0.12 -13.40
C PRO A 28 -5.49 0.87 -12.59
N LEU A 29 -4.72 0.19 -11.74
CA LEU A 29 -3.69 0.79 -10.90
C LEU A 29 -2.48 1.29 -11.69
N ARG A 30 -2.35 0.89 -12.97
CA ARG A 30 -1.30 1.40 -13.87
C ARG A 30 -1.53 2.87 -14.26
N ASP A 31 -2.76 3.37 -14.19
CA ASP A 31 -3.07 4.78 -14.40
C ASP A 31 -2.81 5.55 -13.09
N PRO A 32 -1.85 6.50 -13.06
CA PRO A 32 -1.59 7.31 -11.87
C PRO A 32 -2.84 8.04 -11.34
N THR A 33 -3.76 8.43 -12.22
CA THR A 33 -5.01 9.10 -11.85
C THR A 33 -5.90 8.18 -11.03
N PHE A 34 -6.01 6.91 -11.43
CA PHE A 34 -6.76 5.90 -10.70
C PHE A 34 -6.02 5.46 -9.44
N PHE A 35 -4.71 5.26 -9.53
CA PHE A 35 -3.86 4.89 -8.40
C PHE A 35 -3.98 5.87 -7.23
N ASN A 36 -4.03 7.17 -7.52
CA ASN A 36 -4.19 8.23 -6.52
C ASN A 36 -5.57 8.28 -5.84
N ARG A 37 -6.48 7.36 -6.19
CA ARG A 37 -7.80 7.22 -5.55
C ARG A 37 -7.78 6.21 -4.39
N ALA A 38 -6.60 5.78 -3.94
CA ALA A 38 -6.45 4.91 -2.78
C ALA A 38 -7.08 5.56 -1.52
N PHE A 39 -7.75 4.74 -0.72
CA PHE A 39 -8.33 5.13 0.56
C PHE A 39 -8.12 4.02 1.59
N VAL A 40 -8.38 4.30 2.87
CA VAL A 40 -8.37 3.27 3.92
C VAL A 40 -9.80 2.84 4.19
N GLU A 41 -10.07 1.55 4.04
CA GLU A 41 -11.34 0.93 4.40
C GLU A 41 -11.06 -0.21 5.38
N MET A 42 -11.72 -0.22 6.54
CA MET A 42 -11.53 -1.26 7.56
C MET A 42 -10.06 -1.50 7.97
N GLY A 43 -9.21 -0.48 7.86
CA GLY A 43 -7.79 -0.54 8.21
C GLY A 43 -6.87 -1.02 7.10
N VAL A 44 -7.39 -1.29 5.90
CA VAL A 44 -6.59 -1.71 4.73
C VAL A 44 -6.58 -0.62 3.63
N PRO A 45 -5.46 -0.43 2.91
CA PRO A 45 -5.45 0.34 1.67
C PRO A 45 -6.34 -0.32 0.61
N ALA A 46 -7.27 0.43 0.05
CA ALA A 46 -8.24 -0.03 -0.94
C ALA A 46 -8.43 0.98 -2.09
N TRP A 47 -8.95 0.50 -3.23
CA TRP A 47 -9.26 1.29 -4.42
C TRP A 47 -10.74 1.17 -4.83
N PRO A 48 -11.26 2.12 -5.62
CA PRO A 48 -12.68 2.15 -6.00
C PRO A 48 -13.19 0.94 -6.80
N ASN A 49 -12.28 0.14 -7.36
CA ASN A 49 -12.63 -1.11 -8.03
C ASN A 49 -12.73 -2.31 -7.07
N GLY A 50 -12.48 -2.11 -5.77
CA GLY A 50 -12.49 -3.18 -4.75
C GLY A 50 -11.18 -3.94 -4.62
N PHE A 51 -10.10 -3.46 -5.24
CA PHE A 51 -8.76 -3.99 -4.96
C PHE A 51 -8.31 -3.48 -3.59
N ASP A 52 -7.78 -4.35 -2.75
CA ASP A 52 -7.21 -4.01 -1.46
C ASP A 52 -5.82 -4.65 -1.28
N ILE A 53 -5.12 -4.19 -0.25
CA ILE A 53 -3.88 -4.80 0.21
C ILE A 53 -4.03 -5.13 1.69
N ASP A 54 -3.84 -6.39 2.05
CA ASP A 54 -3.82 -6.80 3.45
C ASP A 54 -2.76 -6.02 4.23
N ALA A 55 -3.21 -5.28 5.25
CA ALA A 55 -2.34 -4.36 5.99
C ALA A 55 -1.28 -5.10 6.84
N ILE A 56 -1.57 -6.33 7.28
CA ILE A 56 -0.64 -7.13 8.09
C ILE A 56 0.48 -7.65 7.19
N ALA A 57 0.13 -8.29 6.07
CA ALA A 57 1.11 -8.75 5.09
C ALA A 57 1.96 -7.58 4.56
N LEU A 58 1.33 -6.44 4.25
CA LEU A 58 2.05 -5.25 3.82
C LEU A 58 3.06 -4.78 4.86
N HIS A 59 2.67 -4.72 6.13
CA HIS A 59 3.57 -4.35 7.21
C HIS A 59 4.74 -5.34 7.35
N GLU A 60 4.45 -6.65 7.38
CA GLU A 60 5.45 -7.71 7.51
C GLU A 60 6.46 -7.70 6.35
N GLU A 61 5.99 -7.55 5.12
CA GLU A 61 6.83 -7.44 3.92
C GLU A 61 7.75 -6.21 4.00
N MET A 62 7.19 -5.05 4.35
CA MET A 62 7.96 -3.81 4.47
C MET A 62 8.98 -3.86 5.61
N ALA A 63 8.62 -4.46 6.74
CA ALA A 63 9.52 -4.67 7.86
C ALA A 63 10.69 -5.60 7.48
N ALA A 64 10.39 -6.74 6.84
CA ALA A 64 11.40 -7.68 6.37
C ALA A 64 12.33 -7.08 5.31
N ALA A 65 11.81 -6.17 4.47
CA ALA A 65 12.58 -5.45 3.47
C ALA A 65 13.36 -4.23 4.02
N GLY A 66 13.22 -3.90 5.31
CA GLY A 66 13.88 -2.73 5.93
C GLY A 66 13.34 -1.39 5.41
N LEU A 67 12.08 -1.35 4.95
CA LEU A 67 11.43 -0.17 4.38
C LEU A 67 10.71 0.69 5.41
N LEU A 68 10.64 0.24 6.67
CA LEU A 68 9.95 0.94 7.75
C LEU A 68 10.92 1.72 8.63
N THR A 69 10.52 2.94 8.97
CA THR A 69 11.19 3.80 9.94
C THR A 69 10.18 4.29 10.98
N PRO A 70 10.62 4.68 12.19
CA PRO A 70 9.73 5.36 13.13
C PRO A 70 9.12 6.62 12.49
N ALA A 71 7.81 6.77 12.62
CA ALA A 71 7.11 7.97 12.18
C ALA A 71 7.57 9.17 12.99
N ALA A 72 7.68 10.32 12.32
CA ALA A 72 7.90 11.57 13.04
C ALA A 72 6.74 11.82 14.00
N ALA A 73 7.06 12.25 15.23
CA ALA A 73 6.03 12.69 16.17
C ALA A 73 5.28 13.89 15.57
N GLU A 74 3.94 13.84 15.66
CA GLU A 74 3.04 14.89 15.18
C GLU A 74 2.99 16.10 16.13
#